data_AF-A0A662VG18-F1
#
_entry.id   AF-A0A662VG18-F1
#
_cell.length_a   1.000
_cell.length_b   1.000
_cell.length_c   1.000
_cell.angle_alpha   90.00
_cell.angle_beta   90.00
_cell.angle_gamma   90.00
#
_symmetry.space_group_name_H-M   'P 1'
#
loop_
_entity.id
_entity.type
_entity.pdbx_description
1 polymer ?
#
loop_
_entity_poly.entity_id
_entity_poly.type
_entity_poly.pdbx_seq_one_letter_code
_entity_poly.pdbx_strand_id
1 'polypeptide(L)'
;MKECRADEGVINSILLKVNNYFRGNVEIKRLDDGVKGTITVGNVKVFILKVLNKGNLCECYLGIRSKEDLEILKLCGLSELFKVISEYTSYPTAIIISCVRLSRSLYLLITGRELPRAFPHIKVVYRDNVHEISSTFCRIAVDEDTCSLLKNLVKVIKNYFEFVFSST
;
A
#
# COMPACT_ATOMS: atom_id res chain seq x y z
N MET A 1 -6.65 -6.56 2.69
CA MET A 1 -7.71 -5.87 1.91
C MET A 1 -9.08 -6.58 1.89
N LYS A 2 -9.19 -7.92 1.96
CA LYS A 2 -10.50 -8.58 2.20
C LYS A 2 -11.21 -8.05 3.45
N GLU A 3 -10.41 -7.65 4.43
CA GLU A 3 -10.79 -7.12 5.73
C GLU A 3 -11.24 -5.64 5.72
N CYS A 4 -11.72 -5.08 4.60
CA CYS A 4 -12.47 -3.80 4.65
C CYS A 4 -13.82 -3.91 5.41
N ARG A 5 -14.03 -4.96 6.22
CA ARG A 5 -15.09 -5.07 7.25
C ARG A 5 -14.47 -5.23 8.66
N ALA A 6 -13.17 -4.97 8.80
CA ALA A 6 -12.42 -5.15 10.02
C ALA A 6 -13.01 -4.30 11.15
N ASP A 7 -13.32 -4.97 12.25
CA ASP A 7 -13.52 -4.31 13.53
C ASP A 7 -12.16 -3.94 14.15
N GLU A 8 -12.21 -3.34 15.33
CA GLU A 8 -11.03 -2.96 16.10
C GLU A 8 -10.10 -4.15 16.41
N GLY A 9 -10.65 -5.36 16.57
CA GLY A 9 -9.88 -6.57 16.85
C GLY A 9 -9.02 -7.00 15.67
N VAL A 10 -9.56 -6.95 14.46
CA VAL A 10 -8.81 -7.25 13.24
C VAL A 10 -7.69 -6.21 13.01
N ILE A 11 -8.00 -4.92 13.17
CA ILE A 11 -6.98 -3.86 13.07
C ILE A 11 -5.86 -4.10 14.09
N ASN A 12 -6.21 -4.38 15.36
CA ASN A 12 -5.23 -4.66 16.40
C ASN A 12 -4.34 -5.86 16.04
N SER A 13 -4.92 -6.94 15.51
CA SER A 13 -4.15 -8.12 15.07
C SER A 13 -3.11 -7.77 14.00
N ILE A 14 -3.49 -6.97 13.00
CA ILE A 14 -2.58 -6.54 11.94
C ILE A 14 -1.48 -5.64 12.51
N LEU A 15 -1.85 -4.67 13.36
CA LEU A 15 -0.88 -3.77 13.98
C LEU A 15 0.12 -4.53 14.84
N LEU A 16 -0.31 -5.52 15.62
CA LEU A 16 0.60 -6.35 16.43
C LEU A 16 1.58 -7.14 15.54
N LYS A 17 1.08 -7.75 14.45
CA LYS A 17 1.94 -8.46 13.48
C LYS A 17 3.00 -7.53 12.88
N VAL A 18 2.60 -6.35 12.45
CA VAL A 18 3.50 -5.35 11.85
C VAL A 18 4.43 -4.73 12.90
N ASN A 19 3.96 -4.54 14.14
CA ASN A 19 4.75 -3.96 15.21
C ASN A 19 5.88 -4.88 15.69
N ASN A 20 5.71 -6.19 15.58
CA ASN A 20 6.81 -7.12 15.86
C ASN A 20 8.03 -6.88 14.97
N TYR A 21 7.82 -6.36 13.75
CA TYR A 21 8.89 -5.96 12.84
C TYR A 21 9.46 -4.59 13.20
N PHE A 22 8.60 -3.56 13.30
CA PHE A 22 9.07 -2.18 13.50
C PHE A 22 9.52 -1.86 14.94
N ARG A 23 9.04 -2.63 15.93
CA ARG A 23 9.24 -2.39 17.37
C ARG A 23 8.90 -0.95 17.78
N GLY A 24 7.78 -0.45 17.27
CA GLY A 24 7.29 0.91 17.51
C GLY A 24 6.23 0.98 18.59
N ASN A 25 5.75 2.21 18.81
CA ASN A 25 4.59 2.51 19.62
C ASN A 25 3.32 2.33 18.79
N VAL A 26 2.39 1.51 19.28
CA VAL A 26 1.10 1.26 18.65
C VAL A 26 0.04 2.15 19.29
N GLU A 27 -0.74 2.84 18.46
CA GLU A 27 -1.88 3.65 18.88
C GLU A 27 -3.12 3.25 18.07
N ILE A 28 -4.23 3.00 18.74
CA ILE A 28 -5.54 2.75 18.12
C ILE A 28 -6.49 3.86 18.56
N LYS A 29 -7.12 4.53 17.60
CA LYS A 29 -8.14 5.55 17.83
C LYS A 29 -9.45 5.17 17.19
N ARG A 30 -10.53 5.29 17.94
CA ARG A 30 -11.89 5.35 17.41
C ARG A 30 -12.12 6.75 16.85
N LEU A 31 -12.73 6.80 15.67
CA LEU A 31 -13.14 8.00 14.95
C LEU A 31 -14.66 7.95 14.80
N ASP A 32 -15.29 9.09 14.54
CA ASP A 32 -16.75 9.18 14.42
C ASP A 32 -17.32 8.24 13.34
N ASP A 33 -16.53 7.96 12.29
CA ASP A 33 -16.91 7.12 11.15
C ASP A 33 -16.08 5.83 11.02
N GLY A 34 -15.23 5.48 11.99
CA GLY A 34 -14.37 4.30 11.88
C GLY A 34 -13.28 4.14 12.92
N VAL A 35 -12.21 3.44 12.54
CA VAL A 35 -11.06 3.14 13.41
C VAL A 35 -9.76 3.39 12.65
N LYS A 36 -8.76 3.90 13.38
CA LYS A 36 -7.41 4.15 12.88
C LYS A 36 -6.37 3.54 13.81
N GLY A 37 -5.54 2.67 13.23
CA GLY A 37 -4.31 2.17 13.82
C GLY A 37 -3.09 2.93 13.32
N THR A 38 -2.11 3.19 14.18
CA THR A 38 -0.83 3.80 13.81
C THR A 38 0.32 3.13 14.54
N ILE A 39 1.43 2.91 13.83
CA ILE A 39 2.71 2.50 14.40
C ILE A 39 3.72 3.62 14.19
N THR A 40 4.36 4.05 15.28
CA THR A 40 5.35 5.12 15.28
C THR A 40 6.68 4.61 15.81
N VAL A 41 7.78 4.88 15.10
CA VAL A 41 9.14 4.60 15.56
C VAL A 41 9.86 5.93 15.75
N GLY A 42 10.25 6.23 17.00
CA GLY A 42 10.69 7.58 17.37
C GLY A 42 9.55 8.59 17.14
N ASN A 43 9.79 9.58 16.27
CA ASN A 43 8.81 10.61 15.89
C ASN A 43 8.20 10.39 14.49
N VAL A 44 8.46 9.23 13.87
CA VAL A 44 8.05 8.94 12.48
C VAL A 44 6.96 7.88 12.45
N LYS A 45 5.84 8.19 11.78
CA LYS A 45 4.78 7.23 11.49
C LYS A 45 5.24 6.29 10.38
N VAL A 46 5.38 5.01 10.69
CA VAL A 46 5.88 4.00 9.74
C VAL A 46 4.77 3.13 9.17
N PHE A 47 3.63 3.03 9.86
CA PHE A 47 2.47 2.29 9.37
C PHE A 47 1.19 2.92 9.87
N ILE A 48 0.20 3.06 9.00
CA ILE A 48 -1.14 3.53 9.37
C ILE A 48 -2.15 2.65 8.66
N LEU A 49 -3.13 2.15 9.41
CA LEU A 49 -4.27 1.44 8.87
C LEU A 49 -5.54 2.19 9.28
N LYS A 50 -6.37 2.56 8.31
CA LYS A 50 -7.66 3.22 8.54
C LYS A 50 -8.77 2.36 7.95
N VAL A 51 -9.85 2.22 8.70
CA VAL A 51 -11.10 1.63 8.21
C VAL A 51 -12.21 2.60 8.59
N LEU A 52 -12.77 3.27 7.58
CA LEU A 52 -13.73 4.36 7.71
C LEU A 52 -15.05 4.01 7.03
N ASN A 53 -16.08 4.82 7.28
CA ASN A 53 -17.41 4.71 6.71
C ASN A 53 -18.00 3.30 6.84
N LYS A 54 -17.94 2.71 8.03
CA LYS A 54 -18.39 1.32 8.30
C LYS A 54 -17.73 0.27 7.37
N GLY A 55 -16.47 0.51 6.99
CA GLY A 55 -15.71 -0.39 6.10
C GLY A 55 -15.79 -0.07 4.61
N ASN A 56 -16.47 1.02 4.23
CA ASN A 56 -16.51 1.45 2.83
C ASN A 56 -15.19 2.03 2.33
N LEU A 57 -14.34 2.52 3.22
CA LEU A 57 -12.99 2.98 2.90
C LEU A 57 -11.99 2.28 3.80
N CYS A 58 -11.01 1.62 3.21
CA CYS A 58 -9.84 1.09 3.91
C CYS A 58 -8.59 1.66 3.28
N GLU A 59 -7.68 2.17 4.10
CA GLU A 59 -6.42 2.76 3.64
C GLU A 59 -5.27 2.23 4.50
N CYS A 60 -4.23 1.75 3.82
CA CYS A 60 -2.99 1.31 4.42
C CYS A 60 -1.87 2.23 3.91
N TYR A 61 -1.18 2.91 4.83
CA TYR A 61 0.05 3.63 4.57
C TYR A 61 1.22 2.86 5.17
N LEU A 62 2.29 2.72 4.40
CA LEU A 62 3.56 2.14 4.82
C LEU A 62 4.68 3.12 4.48
N GLY A 63 5.37 3.62 5.50
CA GLY A 63 6.60 4.39 5.36
C GLY A 63 7.79 3.45 5.21
N ILE A 64 8.60 3.66 4.18
CA ILE A 64 9.74 2.82 3.83
C ILE A 64 11.03 3.62 4.08
N ARG A 65 11.83 3.16 5.04
CA ARG A 65 13.09 3.82 5.43
C ARG A 65 14.29 3.09 4.84
N SER A 66 14.16 1.78 4.62
CA SER A 66 15.13 0.92 3.96
C SER A 66 14.43 -0.14 3.10
N LYS A 67 15.17 -0.84 2.24
CA LYS A 67 14.58 -1.85 1.33
C LYS A 67 13.93 -3.01 2.11
N GLU A 68 14.45 -3.33 3.29
CA GLU A 68 13.94 -4.38 4.18
C GLU A 68 12.50 -4.07 4.66
N ASP A 69 12.15 -2.78 4.85
CA ASP A 69 10.80 -2.39 5.27
C ASP A 69 9.72 -2.84 4.26
N LEU A 70 10.07 -3.18 3.02
CA LEU A 70 9.14 -3.76 2.04
C LEU A 70 8.58 -5.12 2.49
N GLU A 71 9.27 -5.88 3.34
CA GLU A 71 8.80 -7.16 3.88
C GLU A 71 7.44 -7.06 4.58
N ILE A 72 7.10 -5.87 5.10
CA ILE A 72 5.78 -5.58 5.69
C ILE A 72 4.64 -5.84 4.70
N LEU A 73 4.87 -5.62 3.40
CA LEU A 73 3.87 -5.94 2.38
C LEU A 73 3.47 -7.42 2.43
N LYS A 74 4.42 -8.35 2.67
CA LYS A 74 4.10 -9.78 2.82
C LYS A 74 3.25 -10.02 4.07
N LEU A 75 3.58 -9.37 5.19
CA LEU A 75 2.80 -9.48 6.44
C LEU A 75 1.36 -8.98 6.27
N CYS A 76 1.14 -8.02 5.37
CA CYS A 76 -0.17 -7.52 4.99
C CYS A 76 -0.88 -8.37 3.91
N GLY A 77 -0.28 -9.49 3.48
CA GLY A 77 -0.82 -10.35 2.43
C GLY A 77 -0.69 -9.77 1.01
N LEU A 78 0.29 -8.88 0.79
CA LEU A 78 0.54 -8.17 -0.46
C LEU A 78 1.82 -8.66 -1.15
N SER A 79 2.04 -9.98 -1.16
CA SER A 79 3.30 -10.60 -1.62
C SER A 79 3.62 -10.33 -3.09
N GLU A 80 2.62 -10.21 -3.97
CA GLU A 80 2.85 -9.87 -5.38
C GLU A 80 3.37 -8.44 -5.52
N LEU A 81 2.84 -7.51 -4.71
CA LEU A 81 3.30 -6.13 -4.70
C LEU A 81 4.72 -6.02 -4.15
N PHE A 82 5.04 -6.77 -3.09
CA PHE A 82 6.41 -6.89 -2.59
C PHE A 82 7.36 -7.32 -3.71
N LYS A 83 7.04 -8.38 -4.44
CA LYS A 83 7.89 -8.92 -5.50
C LYS A 83 8.20 -7.86 -6.56
N VAL A 84 7.14 -7.24 -7.10
CA VAL A 84 7.26 -6.23 -8.16
C VAL A 84 8.09 -5.02 -7.73
N ILE A 85 7.90 -4.51 -6.51
CA ILE A 85 8.67 -3.35 -6.02
C ILE A 85 10.12 -3.74 -5.70
N SER A 86 10.35 -4.94 -5.17
CA SER A 86 11.69 -5.36 -4.73
C SER A 86 12.64 -5.70 -5.87
N GLU A 87 12.11 -6.09 -7.03
CA GLU A 87 12.86 -6.30 -8.28
C GLU A 87 13.42 -4.99 -8.85
N TYR A 88 12.88 -3.84 -8.44
CA TYR A 88 13.39 -2.55 -8.85
C TYR A 88 14.68 -2.18 -8.10
N THR A 89 15.59 -1.49 -8.80
CA THR A 89 16.94 -1.17 -8.30
C THR A 89 16.90 -0.29 -7.05
N SER A 90 15.96 0.68 -7.00
CA SER A 90 15.71 1.53 -5.83
C SER A 90 14.43 1.14 -5.10
N TYR A 91 14.17 1.76 -3.95
CA TYR A 91 12.95 1.53 -3.15
C TYR A 91 12.22 2.86 -2.90
N PRO A 92 10.88 2.83 -2.74
CA PRO A 92 10.09 4.04 -2.50
C PRO A 92 10.25 4.57 -1.07
N THR A 93 9.74 5.76 -0.79
CA THR A 93 9.66 6.32 0.58
C THR A 93 8.35 6.00 1.27
N ALA A 94 7.28 5.85 0.50
CA ALA A 94 5.98 5.52 1.04
C ALA A 94 5.16 4.75 0.01
N ILE A 95 4.28 3.88 0.52
CA ILE A 95 3.29 3.15 -0.25
C ILE A 95 1.95 3.37 0.44
N ILE A 96 0.95 3.81 -0.31
CA ILE A 96 -0.43 3.96 0.15
C ILE A 96 -1.31 3.08 -0.73
N ILE A 97 -2.15 2.26 -0.09
CA ILE A 97 -3.15 1.45 -0.77
C ILE A 97 -4.51 1.79 -0.18
N SER A 98 -5.41 2.27 -1.02
CA SER A 98 -6.76 2.65 -0.60
C SER A 98 -7.79 1.85 -1.39
N CYS A 99 -8.72 1.22 -0.68
CA CYS A 99 -9.85 0.50 -1.23
C CYS A 99 -11.14 1.24 -0.87
N VAL A 100 -11.89 1.65 -1.90
CA VAL A 100 -13.17 2.34 -1.77
C VAL A 100 -14.26 1.43 -2.32
N ARG A 101 -15.07 0.85 -1.44
CA ARG A 101 -16.08 -0.14 -1.80
C ARG A 101 -17.26 0.44 -2.56
N LEU A 102 -17.75 1.61 -2.13
CA LEU A 102 -18.92 2.26 -2.73
C LEU A 102 -18.71 2.54 -4.23
N SER A 103 -17.51 3.00 -4.60
CA SER A 103 -17.16 3.29 -5.99
C SER A 103 -16.40 2.15 -6.66
N ARG A 104 -16.34 0.96 -6.03
CA ARG A 104 -15.56 -0.20 -6.49
C ARG A 104 -14.23 0.23 -7.09
N SER A 105 -13.38 0.82 -6.25
CA SER A 105 -12.13 1.44 -6.66
C SER A 105 -10.98 1.01 -5.77
N LEU A 106 -9.82 0.78 -6.37
CA LEU A 106 -8.56 0.51 -5.69
C LEU A 106 -7.52 1.52 -6.17
N TYR A 107 -6.81 2.11 -5.23
CA TYR A 107 -5.77 3.09 -5.45
C TYR A 107 -4.47 2.55 -4.87
N LEU A 108 -3.39 2.68 -5.63
CA LEU A 108 -2.03 2.51 -5.15
C LEU A 108 -1.26 3.79 -5.46
N LEU A 109 -0.72 4.41 -4.42
CA LEU A 109 0.20 5.54 -4.54
C LEU A 109 1.55 5.10 -4.01
N ILE A 110 2.60 5.32 -4.79
CA ILE A 110 3.97 5.07 -4.38
C ILE A 110 4.75 6.38 -4.51
N THR A 111 5.42 6.78 -3.43
CA THR A 111 6.20 8.01 -3.38
C THR A 111 7.68 7.70 -3.56
N GLY A 112 8.33 8.41 -4.48
CA GLY A 112 9.77 8.34 -4.73
C GLY A 112 10.64 9.17 -3.78
N ARG A 113 11.92 9.30 -4.13
CA ARG A 113 12.82 10.39 -3.68
C ARG A 113 13.36 11.08 -4.92
N GLU A 114 13.58 12.37 -4.89
CA GLU A 114 14.29 13.08 -5.97
C GLU A 114 15.80 12.91 -5.81
N LEU A 115 16.35 11.82 -6.36
CA LEU A 115 17.79 11.53 -6.40
C LEU A 115 18.17 10.92 -7.76
N PRO A 116 19.45 10.89 -8.16
CA PRO A 116 19.89 10.39 -9.48
C PRO A 116 19.57 8.91 -9.80
N ARG A 117 19.01 8.16 -8.83
CA ARG A 117 18.47 6.79 -8.97
C ARG A 117 17.16 6.65 -8.17
N ALA A 118 16.31 7.65 -8.35
CA ALA A 118 15.01 7.77 -7.71
C ALA A 118 14.09 6.60 -8.04
N PHE A 119 13.34 6.13 -7.05
CA PHE A 119 12.10 5.42 -7.34
C PHE A 119 11.09 6.46 -7.90
N PRO A 120 10.35 6.20 -9.00
CA PRO A 120 9.40 7.17 -9.52
C PRO A 120 8.19 7.35 -8.60
N HIS A 121 7.54 8.52 -8.62
CA HIS A 121 6.22 8.64 -8.02
C HIS A 121 5.22 7.96 -8.94
N ILE A 122 4.45 7.01 -8.42
CA ILE A 122 3.50 6.20 -9.20
C ILE A 122 2.11 6.34 -8.58
N LYS A 123 1.11 6.54 -9.43
CA LYS A 123 -0.31 6.42 -9.09
C LYS A 123 -0.92 5.35 -9.98
N VAL A 124 -1.54 4.36 -9.37
CA VAL A 124 -2.38 3.37 -10.05
C VAL A 124 -3.79 3.50 -9.51
N VAL A 125 -4.76 3.59 -10.41
CA VAL A 125 -6.18 3.57 -10.10
C VAL A 125 -6.81 2.44 -10.89
N TYR A 126 -7.55 1.57 -10.21
CA TYR A 126 -8.33 0.52 -10.85
C TYR A 126 -9.77 0.60 -10.37
N ARG A 127 -10.70 0.70 -11.31
CA ARG A 127 -12.15 0.78 -11.08
C ARG A 127 -12.85 -0.16 -12.06
N ASP A 128 -14.13 -0.42 -11.86
CA ASP A 128 -14.91 -1.18 -12.85
C ASP A 128 -14.75 -0.54 -14.25
N ASN A 129 -14.28 -1.35 -15.21
CA ASN A 129 -14.08 -1.01 -16.63
C ASN A 129 -13.04 0.09 -16.95
N VAL A 130 -12.35 0.65 -15.96
CA VAL A 130 -11.36 1.72 -16.18
C VAL A 130 -10.14 1.52 -15.28
N HIS A 131 -8.94 1.60 -15.85
CA HIS A 131 -7.71 1.70 -15.09
C HIS A 131 -6.85 2.87 -15.59
N GLU A 132 -6.14 3.49 -14.67
CA GLU A 132 -5.19 4.57 -14.91
C GLU A 132 -3.88 4.20 -14.23
N ILE A 133 -2.76 4.38 -14.93
CA ILE A 133 -1.46 4.41 -14.30
C ILE A 133 -0.71 5.65 -14.77
N SER A 134 -0.14 6.38 -13.83
CA SER A 134 0.71 7.53 -14.09
C SER A 134 1.98 7.44 -13.27
N SER A 135 3.06 7.97 -13.84
CA SER A 135 4.38 8.00 -13.24
C SER A 135 5.03 9.35 -13.53
N THR A 136 5.89 9.83 -12.64
CA THR A 136 6.72 11.02 -12.91
C THR A 136 7.63 10.84 -14.12
N PHE A 137 8.02 9.61 -14.46
CA PHE A 137 8.77 9.29 -15.68
C PHE A 137 8.63 7.82 -16.07
N CYS A 138 8.90 7.51 -17.35
CA CYS A 138 9.11 6.16 -17.88
C CYS A 138 10.48 6.14 -18.58
N ARG A 139 11.44 5.44 -17.97
CA ARG A 139 12.79 5.19 -18.45
C ARG A 139 13.02 3.70 -18.69
N ILE A 140 13.69 3.41 -19.80
CA ILE A 140 14.25 2.10 -20.15
C ILE A 140 15.76 2.30 -20.32
N ALA A 141 16.54 1.70 -19.42
CA ALA A 141 18.00 1.72 -19.40
C ALA A 141 18.51 0.34 -18.96
N VAL A 142 19.81 0.09 -19.10
CA VAL A 142 20.43 -1.21 -18.77
C VAL A 142 20.19 -1.62 -17.31
N ASP A 143 20.15 -0.65 -16.40
CA ASP A 143 20.00 -0.83 -14.96
C ASP A 143 18.61 -0.45 -14.41
N GLU A 144 17.67 -0.08 -15.29
CA GLU A 144 16.40 0.51 -14.89
C GLU A 144 15.30 0.31 -15.96
N ASP A 145 14.22 -0.40 -15.63
CA ASP A 145 13.03 -0.52 -16.49
C ASP A 145 11.76 -0.18 -15.72
N THR A 146 11.50 1.13 -15.60
CA THR A 146 10.25 1.63 -15.01
C THR A 146 9.03 1.22 -15.83
N CYS A 147 9.15 1.08 -17.15
CA CYS A 147 7.99 0.81 -18.00
C CYS A 147 7.46 -0.61 -17.76
N SER A 148 8.36 -1.58 -17.52
CA SER A 148 8.01 -2.91 -17.04
C SER A 148 7.47 -2.91 -15.61
N LEU A 149 8.05 -2.11 -14.70
CA LEU A 149 7.51 -1.91 -13.35
C LEU A 149 6.05 -1.45 -13.39
N LEU A 150 5.74 -0.41 -14.18
CA LEU A 150 4.38 0.12 -14.33
C LEU A 150 3.41 -0.95 -14.85
N LYS A 151 3.78 -1.69 -15.90
CA LYS A 151 2.96 -2.78 -16.45
C LYS A 151 2.68 -3.86 -15.40
N ASN A 152 3.67 -4.24 -14.59
CA ASN A 152 3.51 -5.26 -13.57
C ASN A 152 2.64 -4.76 -12.39
N LEU A 153 2.78 -3.49 -12.00
CA LEU A 153 1.93 -2.89 -10.97
C LEU A 153 0.45 -2.87 -11.38
N VAL A 154 0.13 -2.56 -12.64
CA VAL A 154 -1.26 -2.64 -13.14
C VAL A 154 -1.82 -4.05 -12.98
N LYS A 155 -1.05 -5.08 -13.34
CA LYS A 155 -1.48 -6.48 -13.20
C LYS A 155 -1.74 -6.86 -11.74
N VAL A 156 -0.82 -6.52 -10.83
CA VAL A 156 -0.97 -6.80 -9.40
C VAL A 156 -2.22 -6.11 -8.84
N ILE A 157 -2.42 -4.84 -9.18
CA ILE A 157 -3.57 -4.08 -8.70
C ILE A 157 -4.88 -4.61 -9.28
N LYS A 158 -4.89 -5.04 -10.55
CA LYS A 158 -6.02 -5.75 -11.15
C LYS A 158 -6.36 -7.04 -10.39
N ASN A 159 -5.37 -7.88 -10.10
CA ASN A 159 -5.57 -9.14 -9.36
C ASN A 159 -6.16 -8.87 -7.98
N TYR A 160 -5.64 -7.86 -7.27
CA TYR A 160 -6.18 -7.45 -5.97
C TYR A 160 -7.59 -6.88 -6.08
N PHE A 161 -7.88 -6.10 -7.12
CA PHE A 161 -9.22 -5.61 -7.37
C PHE A 161 -10.21 -6.76 -7.53
N GLU A 162 -9.89 -7.71 -8.43
CA GLU A 162 -10.71 -8.90 -8.66
C GLU A 162 -10.89 -9.66 -7.35
N PHE A 163 -9.81 -9.96 -6.62
CA PHE A 163 -9.89 -10.65 -5.33
C PHE A 163 -10.77 -9.95 -4.26
N VAL A 164 -10.78 -8.62 -4.23
CA VAL A 164 -11.56 -7.84 -3.26
C VAL A 164 -13.02 -7.73 -3.67
N PHE A 165 -13.32 -7.74 -4.97
CA PHE A 165 -14.64 -7.45 -5.52
C PHE A 165 -15.32 -8.62 -6.27
N SER A 166 -14.69 -9.80 -6.34
CA SER A 166 -15.21 -11.02 -7.01
C SER A 166 -16.14 -11.87 -6.13
N SER A 167 -16.59 -11.36 -4.98
CA SER A 167 -17.45 -12.09 -4.03
C SER A 167 -18.67 -11.27 -3.59
N THR A 168 -19.10 -10.34 -4.43
CA THR A 168 -20.34 -9.55 -4.28
C THR A 168 -21.20 -9.75 -5.50
#